data_AF-A0A963VZ91-F1
#
_entry.id   AF-A0A963VZ91-F1
#
_cell.length_a   1.000
_cell.length_b   1.000
_cell.length_c   1.000
_cell.angle_alpha   90.00
_cell.angle_beta   90.00
_cell.angle_gamma   90.00
#
_symmetry.space_group_name_H-M   'P 1'
#
loop_
_entity.id
_entity.type
_entity.pdbx_description
1 polymer ?
#
loop_
_entity_poly.entity_id
_entity_poly.type
_entity_poly.pdbx_seq_one_letter_code
_entity_poly.pdbx_strand_id
1 'polypeptide(L)'
;MEPFSKETYQKIVQEGYRLLSEAYGNTQADVQKKMATLGFEVSKPTLSNIINESKPAGKKLRIAGEAMLAIVKAELGYSFDAESLLFDETSRPAGWKQEVIPTGGQAGKDSILFHAEGRLPVPDKVAFLEKAEQEIIEFGVRLNAFADYFLTRSAHEFRNHIEKLMEKGVNLKLYLLDPDSNAARLYFEDRSAVQPEEARSCEVIGEAIKRLERIRSELAARNYSGKLEVFKYKHLPYCHFLITDGGTRHGNMMVSPYLYGIRRADCPVIQLTRNANPNLYRRYWNSFQQLTKDARPVFP
;
A
#
# COMPACT_ATOMS: atom_id res chain seq x y z
N MET A 1 34.31 19.20 11.32
CA MET A 1 33.78 20.30 10.47
C MET A 1 32.30 20.08 10.33
N GLU A 2 31.48 21.12 10.55
CA GLU A 2 30.06 21.04 10.24
C GLU A 2 29.89 20.97 8.72
N PRO A 3 29.03 20.08 8.19
CA PRO A 3 28.92 19.85 6.75
C PRO A 3 28.24 21.01 6.00
N PHE A 4 27.49 21.86 6.71
CA PHE A 4 26.75 22.98 6.15
C PHE A 4 26.86 24.23 7.03
N SER A 5 26.73 25.41 6.42
CA SER A 5 26.62 26.67 7.16
C SER A 5 25.23 26.81 7.81
N LYS A 6 25.07 27.82 8.68
CA LYS A 6 23.78 28.12 9.30
C LYS A 6 22.74 28.51 8.24
N GLU A 7 23.15 29.33 7.28
CA GLU A 7 22.33 29.77 6.16
C GLU A 7 21.83 28.56 5.35
N THR A 8 22.72 27.60 5.08
CA THR A 8 22.36 26.37 4.37
C THR A 8 21.36 25.52 5.17
N TYR A 9 21.56 25.32 6.47
CA TYR A 9 20.58 24.58 7.30
C TYR A 9 19.22 25.26 7.36
N GLN A 10 19.17 26.59 7.39
CA GLN A 10 17.91 27.32 7.32
C GLN A 10 17.20 27.08 5.99
N LYS A 11 17.93 27.13 4.87
CA LYS A 11 17.39 26.84 3.54
C LYS A 11 16.88 25.40 3.42
N ILE A 12 17.62 24.42 3.95
CA ILE A 12 17.17 23.03 4.02
C ILE A 12 15.80 22.91 4.69
N VAL A 13 15.61 23.55 5.85
CA VAL A 13 14.34 23.47 6.59
C VAL A 13 13.20 24.20 5.86
N GLN A 14 13.47 25.40 5.33
CA GLN A 14 12.46 26.17 4.59
C GLN A 14 12.00 25.44 3.34
N GLU A 15 12.94 24.99 2.52
CA GLU A 15 12.65 24.35 1.25
C GLU A 15 12.04 22.96 1.43
N GLY A 16 12.57 22.18 2.39
CA GLY A 16 12.00 20.88 2.71
C GLY A 16 10.56 21.00 3.24
N TYR A 17 10.25 22.03 4.04
CA TYR A 17 8.88 22.30 4.48
C TYR A 17 7.97 22.66 3.30
N ARG A 18 8.42 23.55 2.40
CA ARG A 18 7.68 23.94 1.19
C ARG A 18 7.31 22.70 0.36
N LEU A 19 8.31 21.87 0.03
CA LEU A 19 8.13 20.65 -0.77
C LEU A 19 7.17 19.66 -0.11
N LEU A 20 7.30 19.44 1.20
CA LEU A 20 6.41 18.55 1.94
C LEU A 20 4.98 19.10 2.04
N SER A 21 4.82 20.42 2.07
CA SER A 21 3.50 21.08 2.10
C SER A 21 2.83 21.02 0.72
N GLU A 22 3.56 21.30 -0.35
CA GLU A 22 3.04 21.22 -1.71
C GLU A 22 2.73 19.80 -2.14
N ALA A 23 3.64 18.85 -1.88
CA ALA A 23 3.45 17.47 -2.28
C ALA A 23 2.32 16.81 -1.47
N TYR A 24 2.30 17.01 -0.15
CA TYR A 24 1.50 16.19 0.78
C TYR A 24 0.48 16.97 1.62
N GLY A 25 0.42 18.30 1.52
CA GLY A 25 -0.40 19.13 2.41
C GLY A 25 0.09 19.14 3.86
N ASN A 26 1.36 18.76 4.12
CA ASN A 26 1.88 18.69 5.48
C ASN A 26 1.88 20.08 6.14
N THR A 27 1.34 20.16 7.35
CA THR A 27 1.44 21.35 8.21
C THR A 27 2.78 21.38 8.95
N GLN A 28 3.16 22.53 9.53
CA GLN A 28 4.34 22.59 10.42
C GLN A 28 4.22 21.61 11.59
N ALA A 29 3.01 21.35 12.08
CA ALA A 29 2.76 20.39 13.14
C ALA A 29 3.03 18.95 12.68
N ASP A 30 2.65 18.60 11.44
CA ASP A 30 2.91 17.26 10.90
C ASP A 30 4.41 17.02 10.75
N VAL A 31 5.13 17.98 10.16
CA VAL A 31 6.58 17.90 10.01
C VAL A 31 7.28 17.80 11.37
N GLN A 32 6.88 18.59 12.36
CA GLN A 32 7.44 18.51 13.71
C GLN A 32 7.27 17.11 14.32
N LYS A 33 6.10 16.49 14.14
CA LYS A 33 5.87 15.13 14.65
C LYS A 33 6.67 14.09 13.88
N LYS A 34 6.88 14.26 12.57
CA LYS A 34 7.77 13.40 11.77
C LYS A 34 9.22 13.48 12.26
N MET A 35 9.71 14.69 12.57
CA MET A 35 11.03 14.88 13.17
C MET A 35 11.15 14.11 14.49
N ALA A 36 10.14 14.20 15.37
CA ALA A 36 10.11 13.47 16.62
C ALA A 36 10.08 11.93 16.42
N THR A 37 9.32 11.42 15.44
CA THR A 37 9.30 9.99 15.10
C THR A 37 10.68 9.45 14.67
N LEU A 38 11.49 10.30 14.04
CA LEU A 38 12.87 9.98 13.66
C LEU A 38 13.89 10.22 14.80
N GLY A 39 13.44 10.61 15.99
CA GLY A 39 14.30 10.89 17.15
C GLY A 39 14.93 12.29 17.16
N PHE A 40 14.48 13.21 16.30
CA PHE A 40 14.95 14.60 16.30
C PHE A 40 14.03 15.48 17.15
N GLU A 41 14.55 15.99 18.25
CA GLU A 41 13.80 16.86 19.16
C GLU A 41 13.79 18.31 18.67
N VAL A 42 12.72 18.70 17.98
CA VAL A 42 12.47 20.08 17.55
C VAL A 42 11.09 20.51 18.06
N SER A 43 11.04 21.62 18.82
CA SER A 43 9.77 22.15 19.30
C SER A 43 9.02 22.91 18.20
N LYS A 44 7.68 22.90 18.23
CA LYS A 44 6.85 23.64 17.25
C LYS A 44 7.24 25.12 17.12
N PRO A 45 7.48 25.89 18.22
CA PRO A 45 7.97 27.27 18.10
C PRO A 45 9.33 27.38 17.42
N THR A 46 10.26 26.44 17.71
CA THR A 46 11.58 26.43 17.09
C THR A 46 11.47 26.22 15.57
N LEU A 47 10.68 25.23 15.15
CA LEU A 47 10.46 24.96 13.73
C LEU A 47 9.81 26.16 13.03
N SER A 48 8.80 26.76 13.65
CA SER A 48 8.12 27.95 13.12
C SER A 48 9.07 29.13 12.94
N ASN A 49 9.94 29.39 13.92
CA ASN A 49 10.95 30.45 13.85
C ASN A 49 11.97 30.20 12.72
N ILE A 50 12.40 28.95 12.51
CA ILE A 50 13.32 28.61 11.42
C ILE A 50 12.66 28.87 10.06
N ILE A 51 11.40 28.44 9.89
CA ILE A 51 10.67 28.61 8.64
C ILE A 51 10.42 30.09 8.33
N ASN A 52 10.01 30.87 9.34
CA ASN A 52 9.62 32.28 9.23
C ASN A 52 10.79 33.26 9.46
N GLU A 53 12.04 32.84 9.27
CA GLU A 53 13.24 33.69 9.28
C GLU A 53 13.57 34.40 10.61
N SER A 54 13.08 33.90 11.74
CA SER A 54 13.39 34.42 13.08
C SER A 54 14.66 33.77 13.62
N LYS A 55 15.82 34.46 13.53
CA LYS A 55 17.21 34.00 13.86
C LYS A 55 17.30 32.82 14.86
N PRO A 56 17.23 31.56 14.39
CA PRO A 56 17.42 30.38 15.22
C PRO A 56 18.91 30.06 15.23
N ALA A 57 19.61 30.37 16.33
CA ALA A 57 21.04 30.13 16.41
C ALA A 57 21.37 28.72 16.95
N GLY A 58 22.35 28.07 16.32
CA GLY A 58 23.13 26.98 16.91
C GLY A 58 22.56 25.57 16.70
N LYS A 59 22.75 24.71 17.71
CA LYS A 59 22.51 23.25 17.64
C LYS A 59 21.10 22.86 17.17
N LYS A 60 20.07 23.64 17.51
CA LYS A 60 18.68 23.34 17.14
C LYS A 60 18.41 23.49 15.65
N LEU A 61 19.03 24.47 14.99
CA LEU A 61 18.90 24.67 13.55
C LEU A 61 19.52 23.49 12.80
N ARG A 62 20.70 23.03 13.23
CA ARG A 62 21.35 21.83 12.69
C ARG A 62 20.47 20.58 12.83
N ILE A 63 19.94 20.32 14.04
CA ILE A 63 19.04 19.18 14.30
C ILE A 63 17.82 19.23 13.37
N ALA A 64 17.19 20.40 13.22
CA ALA A 64 16.04 20.56 12.33
C ALA A 64 16.40 20.33 10.85
N GLY A 65 17.56 20.82 10.41
CA GLY A 65 18.05 20.61 9.05
C GLY A 65 18.36 19.14 8.75
N GLU A 66 19.05 18.45 9.66
CA GLU A 66 19.32 17.00 9.56
C GLU A 66 18.02 16.19 9.53
N ALA A 67 17.06 16.55 10.38
CA ALA A 67 15.74 15.92 10.39
C ALA A 67 15.00 16.14 9.07
N MET A 68 15.05 17.36 8.51
CA MET A 68 14.39 17.69 7.25
C MET A 68 15.02 16.96 6.07
N LEU A 69 16.36 16.87 6.00
CA LEU A 69 17.06 16.05 4.99
C LEU A 69 16.58 14.60 5.04
N ALA A 70 16.49 14.02 6.25
CA ALA A 70 16.02 12.66 6.43
C ALA A 70 14.56 12.49 5.96
N ILE A 71 13.67 13.42 6.30
CA ILE A 71 12.25 13.37 5.89
C ILE A 71 12.12 13.49 4.37
N VAL A 72 12.75 14.49 3.75
CA VAL A 72 12.65 14.71 2.30
C VAL A 72 13.25 13.54 1.52
N LYS A 73 14.38 12.99 1.97
CA LYS A 73 14.97 11.79 1.36
C LYS A 73 14.06 10.57 1.47
N ALA A 74 13.46 10.33 2.64
CA ALA A 74 12.58 9.18 2.87
C ALA A 74 11.25 9.29 2.11
N GLU A 75 10.63 10.47 2.10
CA GLU A 75 9.28 10.67 1.57
C GLU A 75 9.24 11.14 0.11
N LEU A 76 10.24 11.86 -0.37
CA LEU A 76 10.29 12.41 -1.74
C LEU A 76 11.41 11.82 -2.59
N GLY A 77 12.44 11.25 -1.94
CA GLY A 77 13.62 10.70 -2.62
C GLY A 77 14.60 11.77 -3.11
N TYR A 78 14.41 13.02 -2.70
CA TYR A 78 15.23 14.14 -3.15
C TYR A 78 16.46 14.33 -2.25
N SER A 79 17.54 14.82 -2.85
CA SER A 79 18.79 15.18 -2.19
C SER A 79 18.96 16.69 -2.23
N PHE A 80 19.56 17.26 -1.19
CA PHE A 80 19.81 18.69 -1.13
C PHE A 80 21.11 19.03 -1.86
N ASP A 81 21.05 19.99 -2.79
CA ASP A 81 22.20 20.56 -3.46
C ASP A 81 22.67 21.83 -2.72
N ALA A 82 23.90 21.77 -2.22
CA ALA A 82 24.49 22.86 -1.45
C ALA A 82 24.84 24.08 -2.29
N GLU A 83 25.02 23.93 -3.61
CA GLU A 83 25.35 25.04 -4.51
C GLU A 83 24.11 25.85 -4.87
N SER A 84 23.03 25.20 -5.30
CA SER A 84 21.76 25.88 -5.61
C SER A 84 20.91 26.21 -4.37
N LEU A 85 21.22 25.62 -3.21
CA LEU A 85 20.44 25.70 -1.97
C LEU A 85 18.99 25.19 -2.13
N LEU A 86 18.79 24.22 -3.04
CA LEU A 86 17.50 23.60 -3.34
C LEU A 86 17.60 22.07 -3.23
N PHE A 87 16.44 21.40 -3.14
CA PHE A 87 16.41 19.95 -3.32
C PHE A 87 16.32 19.62 -4.81
N ASP A 88 17.16 18.71 -5.27
CA ASP A 88 17.12 18.20 -6.63
C ASP A 88 15.99 17.16 -6.77
N GLU A 89 14.91 17.56 -7.43
CA GLU A 89 13.76 16.69 -7.67
C GLU A 89 14.05 15.52 -8.63
N THR A 90 15.14 15.61 -9.39
CA THR A 90 15.59 14.57 -10.31
C THR A 90 16.51 13.55 -9.64
N SER A 91 16.97 13.81 -8.41
CA SER A 91 17.97 12.99 -7.72
C SER A 91 17.47 11.65 -7.17
N ARG A 92 16.27 11.18 -7.57
CA ARG A 92 15.68 9.97 -6.99
C ARG A 92 16.56 8.76 -7.29
N PRO A 93 17.06 8.05 -6.26
CA PRO A 93 17.87 6.86 -6.49
C PRO A 93 17.11 5.80 -7.28
N ALA A 94 17.80 5.08 -8.15
CA ALA A 94 17.23 3.93 -8.84
C ALA A 94 16.67 2.92 -7.81
N GLY A 95 15.41 2.51 -7.99
CA GLY A 95 14.73 1.59 -7.07
C GLY A 95 14.28 2.21 -5.74
N TRP A 96 14.31 3.53 -5.60
CA TRP A 96 13.76 4.22 -4.43
C TRP A 96 12.27 3.87 -4.23
N LYS A 97 11.90 3.66 -2.96
CA LYS A 97 10.52 3.40 -2.54
C LYS A 97 10.16 4.40 -1.45
N GLN A 98 8.96 4.97 -1.58
CA GLN A 98 8.46 5.95 -0.63
C GLN A 98 8.29 5.37 0.79
N GLU A 99 9.01 5.94 1.75
CA GLU A 99 8.85 5.67 3.16
C GLU A 99 8.09 6.82 3.83
N VAL A 100 6.81 6.60 4.10
CA VAL A 100 6.00 7.56 4.87
C VAL A 100 6.40 7.55 6.34
N ILE A 101 6.82 8.70 6.85
CA ILE A 101 7.17 8.87 8.27
C ILE A 101 5.89 9.20 9.04
N PRO A 102 5.51 8.39 10.05
CA PRO A 102 4.32 8.67 10.85
C PRO A 102 4.40 10.02 11.58
N THR A 103 3.28 10.74 11.62
CA THR A 103 3.14 11.98 12.41
C THR A 103 2.81 11.69 13.89
N GLY A 104 3.11 10.51 14.42
CA GLY A 104 2.99 10.21 15.87
C GLY A 104 1.59 10.35 16.50
N GLY A 105 0.53 10.61 15.73
CA GLY A 105 -0.83 10.61 16.25
C GLY A 105 -1.26 9.20 16.65
N GLN A 106 -1.94 9.07 17.79
CA GLN A 106 -2.84 7.92 17.98
C GLN A 106 -3.73 7.84 16.73
N ALA A 107 -3.81 6.65 16.12
CA ALA A 107 -4.77 6.39 15.06
C ALA A 107 -6.11 7.02 15.47
N GLY A 108 -6.66 7.91 14.65
CA GLY A 108 -7.97 8.48 14.94
C GLY A 108 -8.91 7.32 15.24
N LYS A 109 -9.66 7.38 16.36
CA LYS A 109 -10.58 6.31 16.78
C LYS A 109 -11.54 5.86 15.66
N ASP A 110 -11.74 6.71 14.65
CA ASP A 110 -12.65 6.51 13.51
C ASP A 110 -11.94 6.11 12.20
N SER A 111 -10.65 5.74 12.23
CA SER A 111 -9.85 5.51 11.02
C SER A 111 -9.78 4.07 10.52
N ILE A 112 -10.22 3.11 11.33
CA ILE A 112 -10.32 1.71 10.95
C ILE A 112 -11.80 1.40 10.73
N LEU A 113 -12.18 1.01 9.50
CA LEU A 113 -13.54 0.53 9.25
C LEU A 113 -13.56 -0.99 9.44
N PHE A 114 -14.51 -1.45 10.25
CA PHE A 114 -14.69 -2.86 10.54
C PHE A 114 -16.03 -3.33 9.98
N HIS A 115 -15.98 -4.27 9.05
CA HIS A 115 -17.17 -4.89 8.46
C HIS A 115 -17.35 -6.26 9.10
N ALA A 116 -18.20 -6.32 10.12
CA ALA A 116 -18.42 -7.52 10.93
C ALA A 116 -19.14 -8.64 10.18
N GLU A 117 -19.99 -8.29 9.22
CA GLU A 117 -20.86 -9.22 8.48
C GLU A 117 -20.15 -9.93 7.32
N GLY A 118 -18.87 -9.62 7.11
CA GLY A 118 -18.02 -10.30 6.17
C GLY A 118 -17.77 -9.53 4.89
N ARG A 119 -17.91 -10.22 3.75
CA ARG A 119 -17.58 -9.66 2.43
C ARG A 119 -18.44 -8.44 2.14
N LEU A 120 -17.78 -7.39 1.67
CA LEU A 120 -18.44 -6.18 1.21
C LEU A 120 -19.37 -6.41 0.02
N PRO A 121 -20.48 -5.66 -0.04
CA PRO A 121 -21.26 -5.49 -1.26
C PRO A 121 -20.38 -5.09 -2.45
N VAL A 122 -20.78 -5.51 -3.65
CA VAL A 122 -20.03 -5.19 -4.89
C VAL A 122 -19.84 -3.68 -5.08
N PRO A 123 -20.85 -2.81 -4.87
CA PRO A 123 -20.65 -1.36 -4.98
C PRO A 123 -19.56 -0.81 -4.05
N ASP A 124 -19.50 -1.30 -2.81
CA ASP A 124 -18.48 -0.86 -1.85
C ASP A 124 -17.07 -1.36 -2.24
N LYS A 125 -16.98 -2.59 -2.76
CA LYS A 125 -15.73 -3.11 -3.33
C LYS A 125 -15.29 -2.25 -4.52
N VAL A 126 -16.19 -1.88 -5.42
CA VAL A 126 -15.88 -1.00 -6.56
C VAL A 126 -15.42 0.37 -6.07
N ALA A 127 -16.14 1.00 -5.14
CA ALA A 127 -15.76 2.29 -4.57
C ALA A 127 -14.38 2.27 -3.88
N PHE A 128 -13.98 1.11 -3.32
CA PHE A 128 -12.63 0.92 -2.82
C PHE A 128 -11.59 0.85 -3.94
N LEU A 129 -11.87 0.10 -5.01
CA LEU A 129 -10.98 -0.09 -6.15
C LEU A 129 -10.77 1.19 -6.97
N GLU A 130 -11.80 2.01 -7.12
CA GLU A 130 -11.75 3.27 -7.89
C GLU A 130 -10.79 4.31 -7.31
N LYS A 131 -10.31 4.10 -6.08
CA LYS A 131 -9.28 4.94 -5.44
C LYS A 131 -7.87 4.64 -5.94
N ALA A 132 -7.68 3.56 -6.71
CA ALA A 132 -6.36 3.16 -7.19
C ALA A 132 -5.82 4.10 -8.27
N GLU A 133 -4.57 4.51 -8.11
CA GLU A 133 -3.84 5.38 -9.06
C GLU A 133 -2.76 4.61 -9.83
N GLN A 134 -2.18 3.56 -9.25
CA GLN A 134 -1.03 2.85 -9.80
C GLN A 134 -1.24 1.34 -9.83
N GLU A 135 -1.76 0.75 -8.76
CA GLU A 135 -1.94 -0.70 -8.67
C GLU A 135 -3.13 -1.13 -7.81
N ILE A 136 -3.72 -2.25 -8.21
CA ILE A 136 -4.68 -3.03 -7.44
C ILE A 136 -4.09 -4.42 -7.24
N ILE A 137 -4.10 -4.90 -6.00
CA ILE A 137 -3.64 -6.23 -5.64
C ILE A 137 -4.78 -6.98 -4.96
N GLU A 138 -5.16 -8.15 -5.49
CA GLU A 138 -6.03 -9.09 -4.77
C GLU A 138 -5.26 -10.36 -4.45
N PHE A 139 -5.12 -10.65 -3.16
CA PHE A 139 -4.43 -11.82 -2.63
C PHE A 139 -5.43 -12.70 -1.88
N GLY A 140 -5.51 -13.96 -2.25
CA GLY A 140 -6.38 -14.91 -1.56
C GLY A 140 -6.09 -16.36 -1.94
N VAL A 141 -6.94 -17.27 -1.51
CA VAL A 141 -6.73 -18.71 -1.77
C VAL A 141 -7.08 -19.09 -3.22
N ARG A 142 -8.33 -18.83 -3.64
CA ARG A 142 -8.90 -19.28 -4.92
C ARG A 142 -9.13 -18.15 -5.94
N LEU A 143 -9.41 -16.94 -5.47
CA LEU A 143 -9.84 -15.78 -6.29
C LEU A 143 -11.10 -15.99 -7.17
N ASN A 144 -11.90 -17.03 -6.91
CA ASN A 144 -13.17 -17.27 -7.63
C ASN A 144 -14.07 -16.04 -7.67
N ALA A 145 -14.23 -15.34 -6.54
CA ALA A 145 -15.10 -14.17 -6.48
C ALA A 145 -14.70 -13.09 -7.49
N PHE A 146 -13.40 -12.85 -7.67
CA PHE A 146 -12.92 -11.89 -8.68
C PHE A 146 -13.27 -12.37 -10.09
N ALA A 147 -12.94 -13.63 -10.42
CA ALA A 147 -13.21 -14.19 -11.74
C ALA A 147 -14.71 -14.21 -12.06
N ASP A 148 -15.53 -14.61 -11.10
CA ASP A 148 -16.98 -14.69 -11.24
C ASP A 148 -17.59 -13.28 -11.39
N TYR A 149 -17.16 -12.29 -10.59
CA TYR A 149 -17.61 -10.90 -10.78
C TYR A 149 -17.24 -10.34 -12.14
N PHE A 150 -16.08 -10.68 -12.66
CA PHE A 150 -15.65 -10.19 -13.97
C PHE A 150 -16.43 -10.85 -15.13
N LEU A 151 -16.69 -12.16 -15.05
CA LEU A 151 -17.25 -12.94 -16.16
C LEU A 151 -18.77 -13.04 -16.14
N THR A 152 -19.41 -12.97 -14.97
CA THR A 152 -20.84 -13.32 -14.82
C THR A 152 -21.73 -12.17 -14.41
N ARG A 153 -21.19 -11.14 -13.75
CA ARG A 153 -21.98 -9.97 -13.35
C ARG A 153 -22.19 -9.05 -14.54
N SER A 154 -23.16 -8.15 -14.41
CA SER A 154 -23.36 -7.15 -15.44
C SER A 154 -22.07 -6.32 -15.58
N ALA A 155 -21.71 -5.98 -16.81
CA ALA A 155 -20.46 -5.28 -17.06
C ALA A 155 -20.39 -3.94 -16.30
N HIS A 156 -21.55 -3.28 -16.16
CA HIS A 156 -21.71 -2.03 -15.42
C HIS A 156 -21.47 -2.17 -13.91
N GLU A 157 -21.71 -3.32 -13.30
CA GLU A 157 -21.52 -3.49 -11.84
C GLU A 157 -20.06 -3.68 -11.43
N PHE A 158 -19.19 -4.17 -12.33
CA PHE A 158 -17.82 -4.50 -11.94
C PHE A 158 -16.81 -4.34 -13.09
N ARG A 159 -17.02 -5.05 -14.20
CA ARG A 159 -16.05 -5.13 -15.31
C ARG A 159 -15.65 -3.76 -15.85
N ASN A 160 -16.62 -2.88 -16.12
CA ASN A 160 -16.36 -1.56 -16.69
C ASN A 160 -15.49 -0.69 -15.78
N HIS A 161 -15.63 -0.84 -14.46
CA HIS A 161 -14.81 -0.11 -13.49
C HIS A 161 -13.35 -0.56 -13.55
N ILE A 162 -13.11 -1.88 -13.67
CA ILE A 162 -11.77 -2.44 -13.85
C ILE A 162 -11.15 -1.99 -15.17
N GLU A 163 -11.90 -2.09 -16.27
CA GLU A 163 -11.42 -1.68 -17.60
C GLU A 163 -11.04 -0.18 -17.62
N LYS A 164 -11.86 0.69 -17.01
CA LYS A 164 -11.58 2.13 -16.87
C LYS A 164 -10.31 2.42 -16.06
N LEU A 165 -10.02 1.63 -15.03
CA LEU A 165 -8.79 1.75 -14.24
C LEU A 165 -7.57 1.31 -15.06
N MET A 166 -7.68 0.21 -15.79
CA MET A 166 -6.61 -0.26 -16.67
C MET A 166 -6.33 0.70 -17.82
N GLU A 167 -7.36 1.32 -18.40
CA GLU A 167 -7.21 2.36 -19.43
C GLU A 167 -6.35 3.53 -18.93
N LYS A 168 -6.54 3.94 -17.67
CA LYS A 168 -5.72 4.96 -16.99
C LYS A 168 -4.29 4.52 -16.66
N GLY A 169 -3.95 3.25 -16.84
CA GLY A 169 -2.61 2.72 -16.52
C GLY A 169 -2.49 1.98 -15.19
N VAL A 170 -3.60 1.75 -14.47
CA VAL A 170 -3.58 1.01 -13.21
C VAL A 170 -3.31 -0.47 -13.48
N ASN A 171 -2.31 -1.04 -12.81
CA ASN A 171 -1.95 -2.46 -12.93
C ASN A 171 -2.75 -3.31 -11.94
N LEU A 172 -3.22 -4.47 -12.38
CA LEU A 172 -3.87 -5.46 -11.55
C LEU A 172 -2.94 -6.65 -11.30
N LYS A 173 -2.74 -7.01 -10.03
CA LYS A 173 -1.95 -8.18 -9.62
C LYS A 173 -2.80 -9.11 -8.78
N LEU A 174 -2.92 -10.35 -9.23
CA LEU A 174 -3.72 -11.37 -8.56
C LEU A 174 -2.82 -12.45 -8.00
N TYR A 175 -2.93 -12.74 -6.71
CA TYR A 175 -2.16 -13.78 -6.03
C TYR A 175 -3.10 -14.86 -5.51
N LEU A 176 -2.93 -16.08 -6.01
CA LEU A 176 -3.65 -17.27 -5.55
C LEU A 176 -2.70 -18.32 -4.99
N LEU A 177 -3.23 -19.21 -4.14
CA LEU A 177 -2.43 -20.27 -3.55
C LEU A 177 -2.02 -21.27 -4.64
N ASP A 178 -0.76 -21.72 -4.62
CA ASP A 178 -0.31 -22.77 -5.53
C ASP A 178 -0.96 -24.11 -5.15
N PRO A 179 -1.86 -24.67 -5.99
CA PRO A 179 -2.59 -25.89 -5.64
C PRO A 179 -1.66 -27.10 -5.49
N ASP A 180 -0.47 -27.05 -6.08
CA ASP A 180 0.53 -28.11 -6.06
C ASP A 180 1.49 -27.99 -4.87
N SER A 181 1.29 -27.02 -3.97
CA SER A 181 2.15 -26.80 -2.81
C SER A 181 1.73 -27.62 -1.59
N ASN A 182 2.71 -28.00 -0.76
CA ASN A 182 2.44 -28.62 0.53
C ASN A 182 1.59 -27.72 1.45
N ALA A 183 1.71 -26.40 1.34
CA ALA A 183 0.90 -25.46 2.10
C ALA A 183 -0.59 -25.55 1.72
N ALA A 184 -0.90 -25.67 0.42
CA ALA A 184 -2.26 -25.89 -0.04
C ALA A 184 -2.84 -27.20 0.49
N ARG A 185 -2.08 -28.29 0.36
CA ARG A 185 -2.47 -29.61 0.87
C ARG A 185 -2.80 -29.55 2.36
N LEU A 186 -1.88 -29.07 3.19
CA LEU A 186 -2.07 -28.98 4.65
C LEU A 186 -3.26 -28.08 5.02
N TYR A 187 -3.40 -26.93 4.36
CA TYR A 187 -4.48 -25.99 4.65
C TYR A 187 -5.87 -26.57 4.35
N PHE A 188 -6.03 -27.27 3.22
CA PHE A 188 -7.32 -27.85 2.85
C PHE A 188 -7.63 -29.16 3.56
N GLU A 189 -6.63 -29.99 3.86
CA GLU A 189 -6.81 -31.16 4.71
C GLU A 189 -7.41 -30.76 6.06
N ASP A 190 -6.80 -29.79 6.75
CA ASP A 190 -7.28 -29.27 8.04
C ASP A 190 -8.70 -28.69 7.95
N ARG A 191 -8.95 -27.80 6.98
CA ARG A 191 -10.26 -27.16 6.85
C ARG A 191 -11.38 -28.10 6.43
N SER A 192 -11.06 -29.14 5.65
CA SER A 192 -12.05 -30.12 5.19
C SER A 192 -12.69 -30.91 6.33
N ALA A 193 -12.05 -30.98 7.50
CA ALA A 193 -12.58 -31.62 8.70
C ALA A 193 -13.86 -30.95 9.23
N VAL A 194 -14.03 -29.65 8.99
CA VAL A 194 -15.20 -28.86 9.44
C VAL A 194 -15.99 -28.24 8.27
N GLN A 195 -15.41 -28.23 7.07
CA GLN A 195 -16.03 -27.73 5.83
C GLN A 195 -15.74 -28.73 4.70
N PRO A 196 -16.50 -29.83 4.59
CA PRO A 196 -16.22 -30.93 3.65
C PRO A 196 -16.05 -30.49 2.19
N GLU A 197 -16.70 -29.39 1.79
CA GLU A 197 -16.54 -28.78 0.47
C GLU A 197 -15.12 -28.29 0.16
N GLU A 198 -14.28 -28.04 1.18
CA GLU A 198 -12.89 -27.63 1.02
C GLU A 198 -11.98 -28.78 0.54
N ALA A 199 -12.43 -30.04 0.61
CA ALA A 199 -11.65 -31.20 0.15
C ALA A 199 -11.29 -31.14 -1.35
N ARG A 200 -12.09 -30.42 -2.14
CA ARG A 200 -11.87 -30.23 -3.59
C ARG A 200 -11.26 -28.88 -3.93
N SER A 201 -10.81 -28.09 -2.94
CA SER A 201 -10.40 -26.71 -3.19
C SER A 201 -9.17 -26.58 -4.09
N CYS A 202 -8.26 -27.56 -4.16
CA CYS A 202 -7.15 -27.53 -5.13
C CYS A 202 -7.64 -27.61 -6.59
N GLU A 203 -8.64 -28.44 -6.87
CA GLU A 203 -9.27 -28.52 -8.21
C GLU A 203 -9.94 -27.19 -8.56
N VAL A 204 -10.64 -26.60 -7.58
CA VAL A 204 -11.29 -25.30 -7.72
C VAL A 204 -10.29 -24.18 -8.01
N ILE A 205 -9.09 -24.21 -7.41
CA ILE A 205 -8.01 -23.28 -7.77
C ILE A 205 -7.61 -23.47 -9.24
N GLY A 206 -7.49 -24.71 -9.71
CA GLY A 206 -7.19 -25.01 -11.11
C GLY A 206 -8.23 -24.44 -12.08
N GLU A 207 -9.51 -24.52 -11.76
CA GLU A 207 -10.57 -23.89 -12.54
C GLU A 207 -10.51 -22.36 -12.52
N ALA A 208 -10.19 -21.77 -11.36
CA ALA A 208 -10.02 -20.34 -11.22
C ALA A 208 -8.90 -19.82 -12.13
N ILE A 209 -7.77 -20.54 -12.21
CA ILE A 209 -6.65 -20.20 -13.10
C ILE A 209 -7.11 -20.13 -14.56
N LYS A 210 -7.89 -21.11 -15.04
CA LYS A 210 -8.42 -21.11 -16.42
C LYS A 210 -9.33 -19.90 -16.68
N ARG A 211 -10.17 -19.53 -15.71
CA ARG A 211 -11.02 -18.33 -15.81
C ARG A 211 -10.19 -17.05 -15.83
N LEU A 212 -9.16 -16.96 -14.99
CA LEU A 212 -8.23 -15.83 -14.96
C LEU A 212 -7.40 -15.70 -16.24
N GLU A 213 -7.02 -16.82 -16.86
CA GLU A 213 -6.35 -16.83 -18.16
C GLU A 213 -7.24 -16.22 -19.25
N ARG A 214 -8.51 -16.63 -19.29
CA ARG A 214 -9.51 -16.05 -20.20
C ARG A 214 -9.63 -14.54 -19.97
N ILE A 215 -9.78 -14.10 -18.73
CA ILE A 215 -9.87 -12.66 -18.39
C ILE A 215 -8.61 -11.91 -18.84
N ARG A 216 -7.42 -12.47 -18.60
CA ARG A 216 -6.14 -11.88 -19.04
C ARG A 216 -6.10 -11.71 -20.55
N SER A 217 -6.48 -12.73 -21.30
CA SER A 217 -6.50 -12.68 -22.77
C SER A 217 -7.51 -11.65 -23.30
N GLU A 218 -8.71 -11.59 -22.70
CA GLU A 218 -9.73 -10.58 -23.04
C GLU A 218 -9.22 -9.15 -22.79
N LEU A 219 -8.55 -8.90 -21.66
CA LEU A 219 -8.02 -7.58 -21.31
C LEU A 219 -6.78 -7.20 -22.14
N ALA A 220 -5.89 -8.16 -22.43
CA ALA A 220 -4.71 -7.93 -23.26
C ALA A 220 -5.10 -7.51 -24.68
N ALA A 221 -6.15 -8.13 -25.25
CA ALA A 221 -6.66 -7.79 -26.58
C ALA A 221 -7.20 -6.36 -26.69
N ARG A 222 -7.48 -5.68 -25.56
CA ARG A 222 -7.95 -4.29 -25.51
C ARG A 222 -6.81 -3.27 -25.56
N ASN A 223 -5.55 -3.69 -25.42
CA ASN A 223 -4.37 -2.81 -25.41
C ASN A 223 -4.47 -1.65 -24.40
N TYR A 224 -5.00 -1.92 -23.20
CA TYR A 224 -4.98 -0.94 -22.12
C TYR A 224 -3.54 -0.61 -21.66
N SER A 225 -3.36 0.59 -21.11
CA SER A 225 -2.08 1.04 -20.56
C SER A 225 -1.64 0.20 -19.35
N GLY A 226 -2.59 -0.22 -18.51
CA GLY A 226 -2.38 -1.09 -17.37
C GLY A 226 -2.38 -2.58 -17.74
N LYS A 227 -1.77 -3.42 -16.90
CA LYS A 227 -1.63 -4.87 -17.14
C LYS A 227 -2.32 -5.70 -16.07
N LEU A 228 -2.79 -6.89 -16.45
CA LEU A 228 -3.22 -7.93 -15.51
C LEU A 228 -2.13 -8.99 -15.38
N GLU A 229 -1.61 -9.15 -14.17
CA GLU A 229 -0.63 -10.15 -13.79
C GLU A 229 -1.22 -11.13 -12.78
N VAL A 230 -0.89 -12.41 -12.91
CA VAL A 230 -1.41 -13.48 -12.04
C VAL A 230 -0.25 -14.30 -11.51
N PHE A 231 -0.21 -14.52 -10.19
CA PHE A 231 0.86 -15.18 -9.47
C PHE A 231 0.34 -16.30 -8.57
N LYS A 232 1.18 -17.31 -8.35
CA LYS A 232 1.01 -18.37 -7.35
C LYS A 232 1.94 -18.14 -6.16
N TYR A 233 1.43 -18.21 -4.93
CA TYR A 233 2.24 -18.21 -3.69
C TYR A 233 2.16 -19.56 -2.96
N LYS A 234 3.10 -19.82 -2.03
CA LYS A 234 3.30 -21.15 -1.40
C LYS A 234 3.25 -21.16 0.12
N HIS A 235 2.78 -20.08 0.74
CA HIS A 235 2.67 -19.97 2.20
C HIS A 235 1.27 -20.36 2.70
N LEU A 236 1.17 -20.79 3.96
CA LEU A 236 -0.12 -21.08 4.59
C LEU A 236 -1.01 -19.83 4.58
N PRO A 237 -2.23 -19.90 4.02
CA PRO A 237 -3.13 -18.77 4.00
C PRO A 237 -3.58 -18.39 5.42
N TYR A 238 -3.40 -17.12 5.80
CA TYR A 238 -3.91 -16.59 7.07
C TYR A 238 -4.88 -15.41 6.91
N CYS A 239 -4.81 -14.68 5.80
CA CYS A 239 -5.79 -13.67 5.45
C CYS A 239 -5.88 -13.44 3.94
N HIS A 240 -6.99 -12.83 3.53
CA HIS A 240 -7.18 -12.22 2.23
C HIS A 240 -6.77 -10.75 2.28
N PHE A 241 -6.10 -10.26 1.22
CA PHE A 241 -5.84 -8.83 1.03
C PHE A 241 -6.51 -8.32 -0.25
N LEU A 242 -7.13 -7.14 -0.15
CA LEU A 242 -7.39 -6.28 -1.30
C LEU A 242 -6.66 -4.96 -1.06
N ILE A 243 -5.73 -4.62 -1.93
CA ILE A 243 -4.81 -3.49 -1.72
C ILE A 243 -4.92 -2.56 -2.92
N THR A 244 -4.98 -1.26 -2.68
CA THR A 244 -4.75 -0.25 -3.71
C THR A 244 -3.49 0.52 -3.35
N ASP A 245 -2.60 0.72 -4.33
CA ASP A 245 -1.38 1.53 -4.25
C ASP A 245 -0.50 1.21 -3.03
N GLY A 246 -0.29 -0.08 -2.75
CA GLY A 246 0.21 -0.56 -1.47
C GLY A 246 1.58 0.01 -1.05
N GLY A 247 2.45 0.23 -2.03
CA GLY A 247 3.77 0.82 -1.82
C GLY A 247 3.77 2.34 -1.59
N THR A 248 2.65 3.03 -1.78
CA THR A 248 2.56 4.49 -1.83
C THR A 248 1.98 5.09 -0.54
N ARG A 249 2.03 6.42 -0.39
CA ARG A 249 1.33 7.17 0.67
C ARG A 249 -0.19 6.99 0.65
N HIS A 250 -0.75 6.78 -0.54
CA HIS A 250 -2.19 6.63 -0.74
C HIS A 250 -2.65 5.19 -0.55
N GLY A 251 -1.75 4.30 -0.11
CA GLY A 251 -2.04 2.89 0.08
C GLY A 251 -3.28 2.65 0.93
N ASN A 252 -4.23 1.89 0.39
CA ASN A 252 -5.39 1.38 1.12
C ASN A 252 -5.35 -0.14 1.13
N MET A 253 -5.93 -0.74 2.17
CA MET A 253 -5.93 -2.18 2.34
C MET A 253 -7.21 -2.64 3.02
N MET A 254 -7.85 -3.65 2.47
CA MET A 254 -8.83 -4.48 3.16
C MET A 254 -8.19 -5.80 3.53
N VAL A 255 -8.19 -6.11 4.81
CA VAL A 255 -7.67 -7.36 5.37
C VAL A 255 -8.84 -8.19 5.88
N SER A 256 -8.93 -9.45 5.48
CA SER A 256 -9.94 -10.37 6.02
C SER A 256 -9.27 -11.65 6.50
N PRO A 257 -9.16 -11.88 7.83
CA PRO A 257 -8.53 -13.08 8.37
C PRO A 257 -9.35 -14.32 8.01
N TYR A 258 -8.66 -15.42 7.68
CA TYR A 258 -9.31 -16.70 7.47
C TYR A 258 -9.64 -17.35 8.81
N LEU A 259 -10.89 -17.24 9.24
CA LEU A 259 -11.37 -17.88 10.47
C LEU A 259 -11.62 -19.38 10.20
N TYR A 260 -11.21 -20.23 11.14
CA TYR A 260 -11.40 -21.68 11.05
C TYR A 260 -12.90 -22.03 11.17
N GLY A 261 -13.39 -22.93 10.31
CA GLY A 261 -14.81 -23.31 10.27
C GLY A 261 -15.78 -22.25 9.71
N ILE A 262 -15.33 -21.02 9.47
CA ILE A 262 -16.15 -19.94 8.89
C ILE A 262 -15.80 -19.78 7.41
N ARG A 263 -16.82 -19.61 6.56
CA ARG A 263 -16.60 -19.38 5.13
C ARG A 263 -15.94 -18.02 4.92
N ARG A 264 -15.06 -17.90 3.93
CA ARG A 264 -14.38 -16.63 3.61
C ARG A 264 -15.35 -15.47 3.40
N ALA A 265 -16.51 -15.73 2.79
CA ALA A 265 -17.51 -14.68 2.54
C ALA A 265 -18.08 -14.09 3.83
N ASP A 266 -18.03 -14.85 4.93
CA ASP A 266 -18.62 -14.52 6.23
C ASP A 266 -17.52 -14.07 7.23
N CYS A 267 -16.24 -14.02 6.81
CA CYS A 267 -15.13 -13.57 7.64
C CYS A 267 -15.05 -12.03 7.66
N PRO A 268 -14.84 -11.40 8.82
CA PRO A 268 -14.85 -9.94 8.95
C PRO A 268 -13.78 -9.28 8.06
N VAL A 269 -13.99 -8.01 7.72
CA VAL A 269 -13.07 -7.22 6.91
C VAL A 269 -12.65 -5.97 7.68
N ILE A 270 -11.33 -5.73 7.73
CA ILE A 270 -10.71 -4.56 8.33
C ILE A 270 -10.21 -3.68 7.17
N GLN A 271 -10.74 -2.48 7.02
CA GLN A 271 -10.25 -1.50 6.07
C GLN A 271 -9.30 -0.51 6.75
N LEU A 272 -8.11 -0.38 6.17
CA LEU A 272 -7.01 0.45 6.65
C LEU A 272 -6.53 1.37 5.54
N THR A 273 -6.12 2.58 5.91
CA THR A 273 -5.38 3.48 5.03
C THR A 273 -4.01 3.74 5.64
N ARG A 274 -2.98 3.86 4.80
CA ARG A 274 -1.60 4.11 5.27
C ARG A 274 -1.50 5.43 6.01
N ASN A 275 -2.20 6.46 5.55
CA ASN A 275 -2.18 7.78 6.18
C ASN A 275 -2.84 7.79 7.55
N ALA A 276 -3.96 7.08 7.73
CA ALA A 276 -4.67 7.12 9.00
C ALA A 276 -4.16 6.09 10.02
N ASN A 277 -3.62 4.96 9.55
CA ASN A 277 -3.12 3.86 10.38
C ASN A 277 -1.72 3.38 9.96
N PRO A 278 -0.69 4.25 9.93
CA PRO A 278 0.60 3.93 9.30
C PRO A 278 1.31 2.73 9.92
N ASN A 279 1.23 2.57 11.25
CA ASN A 279 1.89 1.47 11.94
C ASN A 279 1.21 0.12 11.68
N LEU A 280 -0.13 0.05 11.76
CA LEU A 280 -0.88 -1.18 11.49
C LEU A 280 -0.81 -1.54 10.01
N TYR A 281 -0.98 -0.54 9.13
CA TYR A 281 -0.81 -0.68 7.69
C TYR A 281 0.56 -1.27 7.34
N ARG A 282 1.64 -0.70 7.87
CA ARG A 282 3.01 -1.19 7.65
C ARG A 282 3.17 -2.65 8.05
N ARG A 283 2.58 -3.10 9.17
CA ARG A 283 2.65 -4.50 9.60
C ARG A 283 1.98 -5.43 8.60
N TYR A 284 0.76 -5.11 8.17
CA TYR A 284 0.05 -5.92 7.18
C TYR A 284 0.72 -5.89 5.81
N TRP A 285 1.21 -4.73 5.39
CA TRP A 285 1.94 -4.58 4.14
C TRP A 285 3.23 -5.39 4.13
N ASN A 286 4.04 -5.30 5.20
CA ASN A 286 5.24 -6.14 5.34
C ASN A 286 4.88 -7.63 5.30
N SER A 287 3.79 -8.03 5.93
CA SER A 287 3.35 -9.42 5.92
C SER A 287 2.93 -9.89 4.53
N PHE A 288 2.19 -9.07 3.78
CA PHE A 288 1.88 -9.30 2.37
C PHE A 288 3.16 -9.44 1.51
N GLN A 289 4.14 -8.55 1.71
CA GLN A 289 5.41 -8.61 0.98
C GLN A 289 6.18 -9.90 1.28
N GLN A 290 6.19 -10.38 2.53
CA GLN A 290 6.82 -11.66 2.86
C GLN A 290 6.07 -12.85 2.23
N LEU A 291 4.73 -12.84 2.26
CA LEU A 291 3.91 -13.88 1.62
C LEU A 291 4.11 -13.98 0.11
N THR A 292 4.49 -12.87 -0.53
CA THR A 292 4.59 -12.77 -1.99
C THR A 292 6.03 -12.76 -2.51
N LYS A 293 7.02 -12.80 -1.61
CA LYS A 293 8.45 -12.70 -1.95
C LYS A 293 8.88 -13.71 -3.01
N ASP A 294 8.41 -14.95 -2.90
CA ASP A 294 8.76 -16.06 -3.78
C ASP A 294 7.59 -16.47 -4.70
N ALA A 295 6.62 -15.58 -4.88
CA ALA A 295 5.49 -15.81 -5.77
C ALA A 295 5.95 -15.89 -7.23
N ARG A 296 5.34 -16.80 -8.01
CA ARG A 296 5.73 -17.06 -9.40
C ARG A 296 4.60 -16.71 -10.36
N PRO A 297 4.89 -16.11 -11.52
CA PRO A 297 3.88 -15.90 -12.56
C PRO A 297 3.18 -17.20 -12.91
N VAL A 298 1.86 -17.15 -13.09
CA VAL A 298 1.06 -18.27 -13.58
C VAL A 298 1.20 -18.43 -15.09
N PHE A 299 1.28 -17.30 -15.79
CA PHE A 299 1.42 -17.25 -17.24
C PHE A 299 2.79 -16.65 -17.60
N PRO A 300 3.45 -17.17 -18.64
CA PRO A 300 4.66 -16.56 -19.19
C PRO A 300 4.36 -15.20 -19.84
#